data_AF-A0A562MC56-F1
#
_entry.id   AF-A0A562MC56-F1
#
_cell.length_a   1.000
_cell.length_b   1.000
_cell.length_c   1.000
_cell.angle_alpha   90.00
_cell.angle_beta   90.00
_cell.angle_gamma   90.00
#
_symmetry.space_group_name_H-M   'P 1'
#
loop_
_entity.id
_entity.type
_entity.pdbx_description
1 polymer ?
#
loop_
_entity_poly.entity_id
_entity_poly.type
_entity_poly.pdbx_seq_one_letter_code
_entity_poly.pdbx_strand_id
1 'polypeptide(L)'
;MFFLLQQYEATRFAAGHLQNPQTAEQAMVLVFLRTKMHMAVCTVNSKKATGEFKDLSTGKVISRRLWTAEMKAFYQTKSKEVPRPPFVFKMTILGWIATLLIVAVFGMIIYDGMKPPLPKSAETIAMEQKPAVGDVYFGHFEARPGPGDRLGFGWFKVLKVDGDTYYIAKSTIMSKTSKPKEQLDNSTFEAEGTPVKITEQAGYLINLRSADRGLEIYFTDKN
;
A
#
# COMPACT_ATOMS: atom_id res chain seq x y z
N MET A 1 -12.99 -8.57 22.83
CA MET A 1 -11.96 -9.47 23.40
C MET A 1 -11.29 -10.20 22.25
N PHE A 2 -10.00 -9.96 21.97
CA PHE A 2 -9.34 -10.39 20.72
C PHE A 2 -8.90 -11.86 20.72
N PHE A 3 -8.72 -12.46 21.91
CA PHE A 3 -8.47 -13.89 22.06
C PHE A 3 -9.04 -14.40 23.39
N LEU A 4 -9.46 -15.66 23.41
CA LEU A 4 -9.88 -16.41 24.60
C LEU A 4 -8.93 -17.60 24.77
N LEU A 5 -8.32 -17.71 25.96
CA LEU A 5 -7.53 -18.86 26.33
C LEU A 5 -8.35 -19.75 27.27
N GLN A 6 -8.50 -21.03 26.94
CA GLN A 6 -9.22 -21.99 27.76
C GLN A 6 -8.38 -23.24 27.95
N GLN A 7 -8.27 -23.71 29.19
CA GLN A 7 -7.72 -25.03 29.48
C GLN A 7 -8.85 -26.05 29.56
N TYR A 8 -8.62 -27.26 29.03
CA TYR A 8 -9.55 -28.37 29.12
C TYR A 8 -8.82 -29.68 29.44
N GLU A 9 -9.52 -30.57 30.12
CA GLU A 9 -9.04 -31.92 30.40
C GLU A 9 -9.08 -32.75 29.11
N ALA A 10 -7.91 -33.20 28.65
CA ALA A 10 -7.77 -34.05 27.48
C ALA A 10 -7.99 -35.53 27.82
N THR A 11 -7.50 -35.97 28.99
CA THR A 11 -7.74 -37.33 29.52
C THR A 11 -7.34 -37.41 30.99
N ARG A 12 -7.84 -38.44 31.68
CA ARG A 12 -7.47 -38.79 33.05
C ARG A 12 -7.06 -40.26 33.14
N PHE A 13 -6.06 -40.55 33.96
CA PHE A 13 -5.60 -41.91 34.25
C PHE A 13 -5.60 -42.13 35.77
N ALA A 14 -6.22 -43.23 36.21
CA ALA A 14 -6.17 -43.62 37.61
C ALA A 14 -4.72 -43.94 38.02
N ALA A 15 -4.27 -43.34 39.12
CA ALA A 15 -2.93 -43.54 39.67
C ALA A 15 -2.99 -44.14 41.09
N GLY A 16 -4.02 -44.95 41.37
CA GLY A 16 -4.25 -45.53 42.70
C GLY A 16 -3.21 -46.55 43.17
N HIS A 17 -2.34 -47.02 42.27
CA HIS A 17 -1.19 -47.86 42.62
C HIS A 17 0.05 -47.05 43.02
N LEU A 18 0.02 -45.72 42.91
CA LEU A 18 1.11 -44.81 43.29
C LEU A 18 0.77 -44.14 44.62
N GLN A 19 1.77 -43.98 45.48
CA GLN A 19 1.61 -43.33 46.79
C GLN A 19 1.75 -41.82 46.69
N ASN A 20 0.83 -41.08 47.32
CA ASN A 20 0.89 -39.63 47.34
C ASN A 20 1.98 -39.13 48.30
N PRO A 21 2.99 -38.38 47.80
CA PRO A 21 4.11 -37.93 48.60
C PRO A 21 3.72 -36.87 49.66
N GLN A 22 2.54 -36.26 49.54
CA GLN A 22 2.03 -35.30 50.53
C GLN A 22 1.13 -35.96 51.57
N THR A 23 0.46 -37.06 51.22
CA THR A 23 -0.50 -37.74 52.11
C THR A 23 -0.62 -39.21 51.73
N ALA A 24 0.15 -40.07 52.40
CA ALA A 24 0.37 -41.47 52.05
C ALA A 24 -0.90 -42.32 51.80
N GLU A 25 -2.04 -41.96 52.39
CA GLU A 25 -3.29 -42.72 52.33
C GLU A 25 -4.28 -42.24 51.24
N GLN A 26 -3.97 -41.14 50.54
CA GLN A 26 -4.89 -40.55 49.58
C GLN A 26 -4.63 -41.01 48.15
N ALA A 27 -5.68 -41.49 47.48
CA ALA A 27 -5.63 -41.88 46.07
C ALA A 27 -5.37 -40.68 45.16
N MET A 28 -4.61 -40.89 44.09
CA MET A 28 -4.27 -39.86 43.11
C MET A 28 -4.79 -40.19 41.72
N VAL A 29 -4.92 -39.14 40.91
CA VAL A 29 -5.21 -39.23 39.48
C VAL A 29 -4.19 -38.41 38.69
N LEU A 30 -3.78 -38.92 37.53
CA LEU A 30 -2.99 -38.18 36.56
C LEU A 30 -3.93 -37.55 35.53
N VAL A 31 -3.97 -36.23 35.48
CA VAL A 31 -4.82 -35.47 34.55
C VAL A 31 -3.95 -34.81 33.50
N PHE A 32 -4.26 -34.98 32.22
CA PHE A 32 -3.60 -34.27 31.13
C PHE A 32 -4.47 -33.10 30.66
N LEU A 33 -3.93 -31.89 30.76
CA LEU A 33 -4.58 -30.65 30.36
C LEU A 33 -4.04 -30.17 29.01
N ARG A 34 -4.90 -29.58 28.19
CA ARG A 34 -4.54 -28.89 26.95
C ARG A 34 -5.08 -27.47 26.96
N THR A 35 -4.38 -26.59 26.27
CA THR A 35 -4.81 -25.20 26.09
C THR A 35 -5.40 -25.02 24.70
N LYS A 36 -6.56 -24.40 24.63
CA LYS A 36 -7.23 -23.96 23.42
C LYS A 36 -7.24 -22.44 23.39
N MET A 37 -6.73 -21.86 22.32
CA MET A 37 -6.78 -20.44 22.06
C MET A 37 -7.77 -20.18 20.93
N HIS A 38 -8.80 -19.38 21.20
CA HIS A 38 -9.73 -18.89 20.21
C HIS A 38 -9.39 -17.45 19.87
N MET A 39 -9.06 -17.20 18.61
CA MET A 39 -8.91 -15.86 18.04
C MET A 39 -10.03 -15.62 17.03
N ALA A 40 -10.24 -14.36 16.65
CA ALA A 40 -11.28 -14.01 15.66
C ALA A 40 -11.08 -14.75 14.32
N VAL A 41 -9.83 -14.88 13.86
CA VAL A 41 -9.49 -15.45 12.54
C VAL A 41 -9.09 -16.93 12.59
N CYS A 42 -8.75 -17.48 13.76
CA CYS A 42 -8.36 -18.88 13.87
C CYS A 42 -8.52 -19.44 15.28
N THR A 43 -8.55 -20.76 15.39
CA THR A 43 -8.50 -21.50 16.65
C THR A 43 -7.24 -22.35 16.67
N VAL A 44 -6.55 -22.36 17.80
CA VAL A 44 -5.29 -23.08 18.00
C VAL A 44 -5.41 -23.99 19.22
N ASN A 45 -5.04 -25.25 19.10
CA ASN A 45 -4.86 -26.15 20.24
C ASN A 45 -3.38 -26.36 20.52
N SER A 46 -3.02 -26.49 21.79
CA SER A 46 -1.67 -26.87 22.18
C SER A 46 -1.32 -28.25 21.62
N LYS A 47 -0.16 -28.36 20.95
CA LYS A 47 0.32 -29.64 20.38
C LYS A 47 0.52 -30.69 21.49
N LYS A 48 1.16 -30.26 22.58
CA LYS A 48 1.44 -31.09 23.75
C LYS A 48 0.37 -30.90 24.82
N ALA A 49 0.02 -31.98 25.51
CA ALA A 49 -0.74 -31.93 26.74
C ALA A 49 0.22 -31.90 27.94
N THR A 50 -0.17 -31.21 28.99
CA THR A 50 0.58 -31.08 30.23
C THR A 50 -0.09 -31.95 31.27
N GLY A 51 0.61 -32.97 31.77
CA GLY A 51 0.08 -33.80 32.85
C GLY A 51 0.39 -33.22 34.24
N GLU A 52 -0.57 -33.39 35.14
CA GLU A 52 -0.53 -33.00 36.55
C GLU A 52 -1.13 -34.11 37.39
N PHE A 53 -0.46 -34.47 38.49
CA PHE A 53 -1.06 -35.35 39.49
C PHE A 53 -1.94 -34.52 40.42
N LYS A 54 -3.15 -34.99 40.65
CA LYS A 54 -4.09 -34.41 41.60
C LYS A 54 -4.47 -35.45 42.64
N ASP A 55 -4.56 -35.01 43.88
CA ASP A 55 -5.22 -35.78 44.92
C ASP A 55 -6.72 -35.87 44.60
N LEU A 56 -7.26 -37.09 44.62
CA LEU A 56 -8.65 -37.37 44.28
C LEU A 56 -9.62 -36.79 45.32
N SER A 57 -9.20 -36.71 46.58
CA SER A 57 -10.05 -36.27 47.70
C SER A 57 -10.12 -34.75 47.82
N THR A 58 -8.99 -34.06 47.71
CA THR A 58 -8.92 -32.58 47.84
C THR A 58 -8.88 -31.84 46.50
N GLY A 59 -8.66 -32.53 45.38
CA GLY A 59 -8.47 -31.93 44.06
C GLY A 59 -7.18 -31.11 43.92
N LYS A 60 -6.34 -31.07 44.96
CA LYS A 60 -5.09 -30.29 44.97
C LYS A 60 -4.06 -30.89 44.04
N VAL A 61 -3.36 -30.01 43.31
CA VAL A 61 -2.26 -30.39 42.41
C VAL A 61 -1.01 -30.70 43.21
N ILE A 62 -0.40 -31.84 42.93
CA ILE A 62 0.87 -32.27 43.52
C ILE A 62 2.01 -31.68 42.71
N SER A 63 2.81 -30.83 43.36
CA SER A 63 3.94 -30.14 42.75
C SER A 63 4.92 -31.11 42.09
N ARG A 64 5.37 -30.78 40.88
CA ARG A 64 6.35 -31.57 40.09
C ARG A 64 7.65 -31.87 40.83
N ARG A 65 8.03 -31.02 41.79
CA ARG A 65 9.23 -31.21 42.62
C ARG A 65 9.10 -32.41 43.56
N LEU A 66 7.88 -32.75 43.96
CA LEU A 66 7.57 -33.86 44.86
C LEU A 66 7.33 -35.18 44.12
N TRP A 67 7.44 -35.19 42.79
CA TRP A 67 7.18 -36.41 42.03
C TRP A 67 8.28 -37.44 42.26
N THR A 68 7.87 -38.62 42.72
CA THR A 68 8.73 -39.79 42.86
C THR A 68 9.20 -40.30 41.49
N ALA A 69 10.21 -41.18 41.48
CA ALA A 69 10.69 -41.79 40.25
C ALA A 69 9.58 -42.58 39.54
N GLU A 70 8.75 -43.29 40.31
CA GLU A 70 7.60 -44.06 39.81
C GLU A 70 6.54 -43.16 39.18
N MET A 71 6.23 -42.02 39.81
CA MET A 71 5.31 -41.02 39.23
C MET A 71 5.83 -40.47 37.89
N LYS A 72 7.14 -40.23 37.79
CA LYS A 72 7.77 -39.76 36.54
C LYS A 72 7.73 -40.83 35.45
N ALA A 73 7.99 -42.10 35.79
CA ALA A 73 7.90 -43.22 34.86
C ALA A 73 6.46 -43.45 34.37
N PHE A 74 5.49 -43.38 35.29
CA PHE A 74 4.06 -43.49 34.97
C PHE A 74 3.61 -42.34 34.07
N TYR A 75 4.02 -41.11 34.37
CA TYR A 75 3.77 -39.95 33.51
C TYR A 75 4.32 -40.15 32.10
N GLN A 76 5.57 -40.62 31.95
CA GLN A 76 6.17 -40.82 30.63
C GLN A 76 5.42 -41.89 29.83
N THR A 77 5.01 -42.98 30.47
CA THR A 77 4.25 -44.05 29.84
C THR A 77 2.88 -43.53 29.37
N LYS A 78 2.13 -42.90 30.28
CA LYS A 78 0.77 -42.40 29.99
C LYS A 78 0.75 -41.18 29.07
N SER A 79 1.82 -40.38 29.03
CA SER A 79 1.93 -39.25 28.09
C SER A 79 1.87 -39.68 26.62
N LYS A 80 2.30 -40.91 26.30
CA LYS A 80 2.23 -41.48 24.95
C LYS A 80 0.82 -41.92 24.56
N GLU A 81 -0.01 -42.24 25.55
CA GLU A 81 -1.40 -42.68 25.38
C GLU A 81 -2.39 -41.50 25.30
N VAL A 82 -1.92 -40.26 25.50
CA VAL A 82 -2.79 -39.07 25.46
C VAL A 82 -3.34 -38.85 24.05
N PRO A 83 -4.66 -38.73 23.89
CA PRO A 83 -5.26 -38.42 22.59
C PRO A 83 -4.67 -37.16 21.97
N ARG A 84 -4.37 -37.23 20.67
CA ARG A 84 -3.93 -36.07 19.89
C ARG A 84 -5.06 -35.04 19.77
N PRO A 85 -4.76 -33.73 19.67
CA PRO A 85 -5.81 -32.76 19.48
C PRO A 85 -6.43 -32.98 18.10
N PRO A 86 -7.73 -32.69 17.91
CA PRO A 86 -8.40 -32.91 16.62
C PRO A 86 -7.77 -32.07 15.49
N PHE A 87 -7.24 -30.90 15.83
CA PHE A 87 -6.42 -30.06 14.96
C PHE A 87 -5.50 -29.20 15.81
N VAL A 88 -4.34 -28.84 15.28
CA VAL A 88 -3.43 -27.87 15.93
C VAL A 88 -3.84 -26.44 15.59
N PHE A 89 -4.23 -26.21 14.35
CA PHE A 89 -4.63 -24.90 13.83
C PHE A 89 -5.83 -25.10 12.91
N LYS A 90 -6.83 -24.24 13.05
CA LYS A 90 -8.00 -24.20 12.17
C LYS A 90 -8.39 -22.75 11.94
N MET A 91 -8.42 -22.33 10.69
CA MET A 91 -8.97 -21.03 10.31
C MET A 91 -10.47 -20.99 10.58
N THR A 92 -10.95 -19.86 11.09
CA THR A 92 -12.38 -19.59 11.17
C THR A 92 -12.89 -19.12 9.81
N ILE A 93 -14.21 -19.09 9.62
CA ILE A 93 -14.85 -18.52 8.43
C ILE A 93 -14.41 -17.06 8.24
N LEU A 94 -14.38 -16.29 9.33
CA LEU A 94 -13.90 -14.92 9.31
C LEU A 94 -12.43 -14.82 8.88
N GLY A 95 -11.59 -15.76 9.33
CA GLY A 95 -10.21 -15.85 8.89
C GLY A 95 -10.09 -16.05 7.39
N TRP A 96 -10.89 -16.94 6.80
CA TRP A 96 -10.91 -17.14 5.35
C TRP A 96 -11.35 -15.89 4.57
N ILE A 97 -12.38 -15.18 5.06
CA ILE A 97 -12.82 -13.91 4.47
C ILE A 97 -11.68 -12.89 4.50
N ALA A 98 -10.99 -12.75 5.64
CA ALA A 98 -9.85 -11.86 5.77
C ALA A 98 -8.71 -12.25 4.80
N THR A 99 -8.42 -13.55 4.63
CA THR A 99 -7.43 -14.02 3.66
C THR A 99 -7.82 -13.65 2.22
N LEU A 100 -9.08 -13.83 1.83
CA LEU A 100 -9.56 -13.46 0.50
C LEU A 100 -9.46 -11.94 0.25
N LEU A 101 -9.78 -11.12 1.26
CA LEU A 101 -9.62 -9.66 1.17
C LEU A 101 -8.16 -9.28 0.95
N ILE A 102 -7.23 -9.88 1.69
CA ILE A 102 -5.79 -9.64 1.53
C ILE A 102 -5.35 -10.00 0.10
N VAL A 103 -5.77 -11.17 -0.40
CA VAL A 103 -5.45 -11.60 -1.77
C VAL A 103 -6.02 -10.64 -2.80
N ALA A 104 -7.25 -10.16 -2.63
CA ALA A 104 -7.88 -9.20 -3.54
C ALA A 104 -7.14 -7.86 -3.57
N VAL A 105 -6.74 -7.34 -2.40
CA VAL A 105 -5.98 -6.08 -2.30
C VAL A 105 -4.64 -6.20 -3.00
N PHE A 106 -3.88 -7.26 -2.72
CA PHE A 106 -2.60 -7.48 -3.40
C PHE A 106 -2.78 -7.72 -4.90
N GLY A 107 -3.84 -8.42 -5.30
CA GLY A 107 -4.20 -8.59 -6.71
C GLY A 107 -4.46 -7.26 -7.41
N MET A 108 -5.20 -6.34 -6.78
CA MET A 108 -5.44 -5.00 -7.33
C MET A 108 -4.14 -4.18 -7.46
N ILE A 109 -3.27 -4.20 -6.44
CA ILE A 109 -1.98 -3.49 -6.49
C ILE A 109 -1.13 -3.99 -7.66
N ILE A 110 -1.02 -5.30 -7.83
CA ILE A 110 -0.26 -5.91 -8.93
C ILE A 110 -0.91 -5.56 -10.27
N TYR A 111 -2.24 -5.65 -10.36
CA TYR A 111 -2.97 -5.31 -11.57
C TYR A 111 -2.73 -3.87 -12.01
N ASP A 112 -2.82 -2.90 -11.10
CA ASP A 112 -2.56 -1.50 -11.42
C ASP A 112 -1.10 -1.21 -11.74
N GLY A 113 -0.15 -1.91 -11.08
CA GLY A 113 1.28 -1.78 -11.37
C GLY A 113 1.71 -2.39 -12.72
N MET A 114 0.95 -3.36 -13.24
CA MET A 114 1.26 -4.05 -14.51
C MET A 114 0.44 -3.54 -15.70
N LYS A 115 -0.56 -2.68 -15.49
CA LYS A 115 -1.31 -2.10 -16.60
C LYS A 115 -0.38 -1.28 -17.49
N PRO A 116 -0.43 -1.47 -18.82
CA PRO A 116 0.28 -0.56 -19.72
C PRO A 116 -0.26 0.86 -19.53
N PRO A 117 0.60 1.88 -19.66
CA PRO A 117 0.15 3.27 -19.62
C PRO A 117 -0.89 3.49 -20.72
N LEU A 118 -1.92 4.27 -20.41
CA LEU A 118 -2.91 4.67 -21.40
C LEU A 118 -2.20 5.33 -22.59
N PRO A 119 -2.64 5.08 -23.84
CA PRO A 119 -2.05 5.73 -25.00
C PRO A 119 -2.14 7.25 -24.82
N LYS A 120 -1.00 7.94 -24.95
CA LYS A 120 -0.95 9.40 -24.92
C LYS A 120 -1.80 9.96 -26.06
N SER A 121 -2.52 11.06 -25.81
CA SER A 121 -3.26 11.74 -26.86
C SER A 121 -2.31 12.29 -27.93
N ALA A 122 -2.78 12.44 -29.17
CA ALA A 122 -2.00 13.03 -30.25
C ALA A 122 -1.51 14.45 -29.89
N GLU A 123 -2.32 15.22 -29.18
CA GLU A 123 -1.97 16.55 -28.66
C GLU A 123 -0.77 16.50 -27.71
N THR A 124 -0.74 15.53 -26.78
CA THR A 124 0.40 15.36 -25.84
C THR A 124 1.68 15.00 -26.60
N ILE A 125 1.57 14.13 -27.60
CA ILE A 125 2.72 13.73 -28.43
C ILE A 125 3.23 14.93 -29.24
N ALA A 126 2.34 15.78 -29.75
CA ALA A 126 2.70 16.97 -30.51
C ALA A 126 3.41 18.03 -29.66
N MET A 127 3.03 18.16 -28.39
CA MET A 127 3.69 19.05 -27.42
C MET A 127 5.05 18.53 -26.91
N GLU A 128 5.29 17.21 -26.98
CA GLU A 128 6.60 16.61 -26.66
C GLU A 128 7.64 16.80 -27.77
N GLN A 129 7.22 17.16 -28.99
CA GLN A 129 8.12 17.45 -30.10
C GLN A 129 8.73 18.84 -29.96
N LYS A 130 10.02 18.99 -30.35
CA LYS A 130 10.68 20.29 -30.36
C LYS A 130 9.95 21.25 -31.32
N PRO A 131 9.70 22.51 -30.91
CA PRO A 131 9.08 23.49 -31.78
C PRO A 131 9.86 23.69 -33.08
N ALA A 132 9.17 23.64 -34.21
CA ALA A 132 9.72 23.84 -35.54
C ALA A 132 9.21 25.15 -36.15
N VAL A 133 9.94 25.67 -37.13
CA VAL A 133 9.53 26.89 -37.86
C VAL A 133 8.16 26.67 -38.52
N GLY A 134 7.24 27.60 -38.28
CA GLY A 134 5.87 27.55 -38.77
C GLY A 134 4.86 26.96 -37.78
N ASP A 135 5.31 26.28 -36.73
CA ASP A 135 4.42 25.73 -35.70
C ASP A 135 3.65 26.85 -34.98
N VAL A 136 2.38 26.57 -34.67
CA VAL A 136 1.47 27.48 -33.98
C VAL A 136 1.02 26.84 -32.67
N TYR A 137 1.21 27.56 -31.57
CA TYR A 137 0.91 27.11 -30.22
C TYR A 137 -0.12 28.03 -29.56
N PHE A 138 -1.03 27.45 -28.78
CA PHE A 138 -1.89 28.21 -27.89
C PHE A 138 -1.26 28.31 -26.51
N GLY A 139 -1.46 29.44 -25.82
CA GLY A 139 -0.90 29.61 -24.50
C GLY A 139 -1.13 30.98 -23.89
N HIS A 140 -0.22 31.35 -22.99
CA HIS A 140 -0.17 32.69 -22.42
C HIS A 140 1.26 33.18 -22.23
N PHE A 141 1.41 34.49 -22.02
CA PHE A 141 2.68 35.09 -21.64
C PHE A 141 2.53 35.96 -20.40
N GLU A 142 3.62 36.06 -19.65
CA GLU A 142 3.77 36.93 -18.49
C GLU A 142 4.99 37.83 -18.70
N ALA A 143 4.79 39.14 -18.56
CA ALA A 143 5.87 40.12 -18.61
C ALA A 143 6.07 40.76 -17.23
N ARG A 144 7.31 41.07 -16.87
CA ARG A 144 7.66 41.65 -15.55
C ARG A 144 7.09 43.07 -15.36
N PRO A 145 6.84 43.54 -14.11
CA PRO A 145 6.25 44.85 -13.87
C PRO A 145 7.06 46.02 -14.46
N GLY A 146 6.39 46.75 -15.34
CA GLY A 146 6.79 48.00 -16.01
C GLY A 146 5.52 48.68 -16.56
N PRO A 147 5.59 49.76 -17.38
CA PRO A 147 4.41 50.48 -17.89
C PRO A 147 3.50 49.69 -18.86
N GLY A 148 3.55 48.36 -18.81
CA GLY A 148 2.82 47.43 -19.65
C GLY A 148 2.67 46.05 -19.01
N ASP A 149 2.43 45.97 -17.69
CA ASP A 149 1.98 44.76 -17.00
C ASP A 149 0.84 44.11 -17.79
N ARG A 150 1.13 43.03 -18.51
CA ARG A 150 0.18 42.42 -19.44
C ARG A 150 0.42 40.92 -19.48
N LEU A 151 -0.20 40.21 -18.54
CA LEU A 151 -0.63 38.84 -18.80
C LEU A 151 -1.48 38.85 -20.08
N GLY A 152 -1.21 37.93 -21.00
CA GLY A 152 -1.98 37.81 -22.23
C GLY A 152 -2.12 36.37 -22.71
N PHE A 153 -3.31 36.01 -23.16
CA PHE A 153 -3.68 34.70 -23.70
C PHE A 153 -3.88 34.81 -25.21
N GLY A 154 -3.39 33.84 -25.97
CA GLY A 154 -3.48 33.87 -27.42
C GLY A 154 -2.66 32.80 -28.13
N TRP A 155 -2.48 33.02 -29.42
CA TRP A 155 -1.74 32.14 -30.29
C TRP A 155 -0.31 32.66 -30.49
N PHE A 156 0.63 31.74 -30.66
CA PHE A 156 2.04 32.02 -30.80
C PHE A 156 2.58 31.24 -31.99
N LYS A 157 3.36 31.90 -32.85
CA LYS A 157 3.96 31.27 -34.02
C LYS A 157 5.48 31.25 -33.91
N VAL A 158 6.08 30.12 -34.22
CA VAL A 158 7.54 30.00 -34.33
C VAL A 158 7.96 30.54 -35.68
N LEU A 159 8.60 31.72 -35.70
CA LEU A 159 9.06 32.34 -36.95
C LEU A 159 10.44 31.83 -37.38
N LYS A 160 11.32 31.58 -36.42
CA LYS A 160 12.70 31.17 -36.66
C LYS A 160 13.25 30.37 -35.48
N VAL A 161 14.15 29.43 -35.75
CA VAL A 161 14.89 28.68 -34.74
C VAL A 161 16.38 28.80 -35.06
N ASP A 162 17.14 29.44 -34.17
CA ASP A 162 18.59 29.57 -34.24
C ASP A 162 19.23 28.83 -33.06
N GLY A 163 19.60 27.57 -33.27
CA GLY A 163 20.09 26.69 -32.21
C GLY A 163 19.04 26.51 -31.11
N ASP A 164 19.34 26.93 -29.89
CA ASP A 164 18.42 26.88 -28.75
C ASP A 164 17.58 28.16 -28.57
N THR A 165 17.64 29.10 -29.52
CA THR A 165 16.89 30.36 -29.47
C THR A 165 15.74 30.31 -30.47
N TYR A 166 14.53 30.51 -29.97
CA TYR A 166 13.28 30.49 -30.72
C TYR A 166 12.76 31.92 -30.85
N TYR A 167 12.42 32.32 -32.07
CA TYR A 167 11.81 33.62 -32.33
C TYR A 167 10.30 33.44 -32.39
N ILE A 168 9.61 33.86 -31.33
CA ILE A 168 8.17 33.64 -31.16
C ILE A 168 7.42 34.94 -31.43
N ALA A 169 6.46 34.89 -32.36
CA ALA A 169 5.53 35.97 -32.62
C ALA A 169 4.19 35.69 -31.95
N LYS A 170 3.59 36.71 -31.31
CA LYS A 170 2.24 36.64 -30.73
C LYS A 170 1.19 36.89 -31.82
N SER A 171 -0.03 36.40 -31.61
CA SER A 171 -1.18 36.84 -32.41
C SER A 171 -1.39 38.34 -32.25
N THR A 172 -1.81 39.02 -33.32
CA THR A 172 -1.98 40.49 -33.28
C THR A 172 -3.02 40.94 -32.25
N ILE A 173 -4.00 40.08 -31.99
CA ILE A 173 -5.03 40.26 -30.96
C ILE A 173 -4.76 39.26 -29.83
N MET A 174 -4.39 39.77 -28.66
CA MET A 174 -4.21 38.98 -27.43
C MET A 174 -5.34 39.29 -26.43
N SER A 175 -5.81 38.27 -25.72
CA SER A 175 -6.80 38.44 -24.66
C SER A 175 -6.13 38.72 -23.32
N LYS A 176 -6.69 39.65 -22.52
CA LYS A 176 -6.21 39.89 -21.14
C LYS A 176 -6.77 38.89 -20.12
N THR A 177 -7.76 38.11 -20.53
CA THR A 177 -8.43 37.10 -19.71
C THR A 177 -8.35 35.76 -20.41
N SER A 178 -8.36 34.66 -19.66
CA SER A 178 -8.43 33.33 -20.26
C SER A 178 -9.70 33.18 -21.10
N LYS A 179 -9.55 32.72 -22.34
CA LYS A 179 -10.63 32.39 -23.27
C LYS A 179 -10.31 31.08 -23.98
N PRO A 180 -11.32 30.30 -24.40
CA PRO A 180 -11.10 29.12 -25.24
C PRO A 180 -10.34 29.47 -26.53
N LYS A 181 -9.46 28.56 -26.98
CA LYS A 181 -8.59 28.77 -28.14
C LYS A 181 -9.38 29.04 -29.43
N GLU A 182 -10.59 28.48 -29.53
CA GLU A 182 -11.51 28.63 -30.68
C GLU A 182 -12.07 30.05 -30.81
N GLN A 183 -12.00 30.87 -29.75
CA GLN A 183 -12.50 32.24 -29.73
C GLN A 183 -11.42 33.28 -30.04
N LEU A 184 -10.18 32.84 -30.32
CA LEU A 184 -9.02 33.71 -30.51
C LEU A 184 -8.46 33.51 -31.91
N ASP A 185 -8.09 34.62 -32.56
CA ASP A 185 -7.56 34.61 -33.92
C ASP A 185 -6.18 33.94 -33.97
N ASN A 186 -6.06 32.91 -34.81
CA ASN A 186 -4.82 32.17 -35.09
C ASN A 186 -4.26 32.45 -36.48
N SER A 187 -4.79 33.42 -37.22
CA SER A 187 -4.43 33.69 -38.61
C SER A 187 -3.43 34.84 -38.76
N THR A 188 -3.48 35.83 -37.86
CA THR A 188 -2.63 37.01 -37.92
C THR A 188 -1.63 37.08 -36.76
N PHE A 189 -0.35 37.22 -37.08
CA PHE A 189 0.75 37.27 -36.11
C PHE A 189 1.58 38.53 -36.28
N GLU A 190 2.25 38.95 -35.21
CA GLU A 190 3.28 40.00 -35.24
C GLU A 190 4.37 39.65 -36.28
N ALA A 191 4.86 40.66 -37.00
CA ALA A 191 5.85 40.46 -38.06
C ALA A 191 7.25 40.10 -37.52
N GLU A 192 7.56 40.57 -36.31
CA GLU A 192 8.83 40.33 -35.63
C GLU A 192 8.64 39.37 -34.45
N GLY A 193 9.56 38.41 -34.32
CA GLY A 193 9.55 37.44 -33.24
C GLY A 193 10.44 37.86 -32.08
N THR A 194 9.98 37.63 -30.85
CA THR A 194 10.80 37.85 -29.65
C THR A 194 11.70 36.63 -29.41
N PRO A 195 13.01 36.81 -29.21
CA PRO A 195 13.93 35.71 -28.94
C PRO A 195 13.75 35.17 -27.52
N VAL A 196 13.44 33.87 -27.43
CA VAL A 196 13.24 33.14 -26.17
C VAL A 196 13.92 31.77 -26.22
N LYS A 197 14.17 31.17 -25.07
CA LYS A 197 14.71 29.81 -24.94
C LYS A 197 13.76 28.93 -24.16
N ILE A 198 13.67 27.66 -24.55
CA ILE A 198 12.89 26.66 -23.80
C ILE A 198 13.58 26.42 -22.45
N THR A 199 12.85 26.62 -21.36
CA THR A 199 13.32 26.30 -20.00
C THR A 199 12.80 24.96 -19.52
N GLU A 200 11.63 24.54 -20.00
CA GLU A 200 11.01 23.27 -19.65
C GLU A 200 10.13 22.78 -20.81
N GLN A 201 10.15 21.48 -21.08
CA GLN A 201 9.26 20.82 -22.02
C GLN A 201 8.85 19.47 -21.41
N ALA A 202 7.61 19.39 -20.94
CA ALA A 202 7.10 18.23 -20.23
C ALA A 202 5.62 17.99 -20.55
N GLY A 203 5.33 16.88 -21.22
CA GLY A 203 3.96 16.48 -21.56
C GLY A 203 3.22 17.54 -22.38
N TYR A 204 2.28 18.24 -21.75
CA TYR A 204 1.39 19.22 -22.37
C TYR A 204 1.88 20.68 -22.26
N LEU A 205 3.08 20.91 -21.69
CA LEU A 205 3.57 22.25 -21.38
C LEU A 205 4.97 22.48 -21.98
N ILE A 206 5.12 23.61 -22.68
CA ILE A 206 6.42 24.14 -23.09
C ILE A 206 6.56 25.54 -22.48
N ASN A 207 7.56 25.70 -21.62
CA ASN A 207 7.89 26.97 -20.98
C ASN A 207 9.08 27.59 -21.71
N LEU A 208 8.93 28.86 -22.10
CA LEU A 208 9.96 29.64 -22.75
C LEU A 208 10.21 30.92 -21.97
N ARG A 209 11.47 31.36 -21.95
CA ARG A 209 11.88 32.57 -21.25
C ARG A 209 12.84 33.39 -22.11
N SER A 210 12.67 34.70 -22.11
CA SER A 210 13.59 35.64 -22.77
C SER A 210 14.94 35.72 -22.03
N ALA A 211 15.99 36.12 -22.74
CA ALA A 211 17.35 36.17 -22.17
C ALA A 211 17.48 37.15 -20.98
N ASP A 212 16.74 38.26 -21.02
CA ASP A 212 16.65 39.27 -19.97
C ASP A 212 15.72 38.88 -18.81
N ARG A 213 15.05 37.72 -18.90
CA ARG A 213 14.01 37.25 -17.97
C ARG A 213 12.84 38.22 -17.80
N GLY A 214 12.63 39.10 -18.78
CA GLY A 214 11.53 40.06 -18.81
C GLY A 214 10.21 39.47 -19.31
N LEU A 215 10.27 38.35 -20.04
CA LEU A 215 9.14 37.68 -20.68
C LEU A 215 9.20 36.16 -20.47
N GLU A 216 8.08 35.60 -20.04
CA GLU A 216 7.83 34.17 -19.96
C GLU A 216 6.64 33.81 -20.85
N ILE A 217 6.74 32.69 -21.56
CA ILE A 217 5.70 32.20 -22.46
C ILE A 217 5.43 30.74 -22.12
N TYR A 218 4.17 30.37 -22.06
CA TYR A 218 3.70 29.06 -21.66
C TYR A 218 2.79 28.51 -22.76
N PHE A 219 3.24 27.52 -23.50
CA PHE A 219 2.43 26.82 -24.50
C PHE A 219 1.72 25.64 -23.88
N THR A 220 0.41 25.54 -24.09
CA THR A 220 -0.45 24.48 -23.54
C THR A 220 -1.12 23.63 -24.62
N ASP A 221 -1.03 24.02 -25.88
CA ASP A 221 -1.63 23.30 -27.00
C ASP A 221 -0.89 23.63 -28.31
N LYS A 222 -0.98 22.73 -29.30
CA LYS A 222 -0.42 22.89 -30.64
C LYS A 222 -1.52 22.73 -31.69
N ASN A 223 -1.59 23.66 -32.64
CA ASN A 223 -2.52 23.64 -33.77
C ASN A 223 -1.87 23.10 -35.04
#